data_AF-D3Q4Q6-F1
#
_entry.id   AF-D3Q4Q6-F1
#
_cell.length_a   1.000
_cell.length_b   1.000
_cell.length_c   1.000
_cell.angle_alpha   90.00
_cell.angle_beta   90.00
_cell.angle_gamma   90.00
#
_symmetry.space_group_name_H-M   'P 1'
#
loop_
_entity.id
_entity.type
_entity.pdbx_description
1 polymer ?
#
loop_
_entity_poly.entity_id
_entity_poly.type
_entity_poly.pdbx_seq_one_letter_code
_entity_poly.pdbx_strand_id
1 'polypeptide(L)'
;MNDKKTFEMDINGDGKPDTVQVEKNADGSTTYLVDTDGDGKTDLHAIDHDSDGVIDEVRIDRDGDGVADDRLADDTGDGKLS
;
A
#
# COMPACT_ATOMS: atom_id res chain seq x y z
N MET A 1 0.93 14.58 -12.68
CA MET A 1 0.51 15.28 -11.44
C MET A 1 0.44 14.20 -10.39
N ASN A 2 1.14 14.34 -9.27
CA ASN A 2 0.93 13.42 -8.15
C ASN A 2 -0.36 13.83 -7.44
N ASP A 3 -1.45 13.11 -7.68
CA ASP A 3 -2.72 13.28 -6.96
C ASP A 3 -2.67 12.40 -5.72
N LYS A 4 -2.52 13.03 -4.55
CA LYS A 4 -2.47 12.37 -3.26
C LYS A 4 -3.79 12.57 -2.54
N LYS A 5 -4.42 11.48 -2.10
CA LYS A 5 -5.61 11.47 -1.26
C LYS A 5 -5.35 10.66 -0.01
N THR A 6 -5.91 11.10 1.12
CA THR A 6 -5.82 10.40 2.40
C THR A 6 -7.23 10.05 2.87
N PHE A 7 -7.40 8.84 3.38
CA PHE A 7 -8.64 8.29 3.92
C PHE A 7 -8.36 7.74 5.32
N GLU A 8 -9.38 7.78 6.16
CA GLU A 8 -9.36 7.23 7.52
C GLU A 8 -10.44 6.14 7.57
N MET A 9 -10.03 4.89 7.76
CA MET A 9 -10.94 3.73 7.78
C MET A 9 -10.32 2.59 8.57
N ASP A 10 -11.15 1.81 9.26
CA ASP A 10 -10.72 0.60 9.98
C ASP A 10 -10.58 -0.56 8.96
N ILE A 11 -9.35 -0.80 8.49
CA ILE A 11 -9.04 -1.82 7.49
C ILE A 11 -8.62 -3.15 8.12
N ASN A 12 -8.08 -3.13 9.33
CA ASN A 12 -7.60 -4.32 10.02
C ASN A 12 -8.66 -4.90 11.00
N GLY A 13 -9.74 -4.17 11.26
CA GLY A 13 -10.86 -4.58 12.11
C GLY A 13 -10.60 -4.41 13.61
N ASP A 14 -9.64 -3.59 14.02
CA ASP A 14 -9.31 -3.37 15.43
C ASP A 14 -10.23 -2.33 16.12
N GLY A 15 -11.09 -1.65 15.36
CA GLY A 15 -12.02 -0.64 15.85
C GLY A 15 -11.41 0.77 15.96
N LYS A 16 -10.16 0.98 15.53
CA LYS A 16 -9.54 2.28 15.34
C LYS A 16 -9.41 2.59 13.84
N PRO A 17 -9.47 3.86 13.45
CA PRO A 17 -9.21 4.23 12.07
C PRO A 17 -7.73 4.03 11.73
N ASP A 18 -7.48 3.38 10.60
CA ASP A 18 -6.18 3.30 9.94
C ASP A 18 -6.09 4.41 8.89
N THR A 19 -4.88 4.96 8.69
CA THR A 19 -4.64 5.97 7.66
C THR A 19 -4.27 5.30 6.35
N VAL A 20 -5.03 5.56 5.29
CA VAL A 20 -4.76 5.08 3.93
C VAL A 20 -4.49 6.26 3.01
N GLN A 21 -3.27 6.34 2.49
CA GLN A 21 -2.89 7.30 1.46
C GLN A 21 -2.87 6.63 0.08
N VAL A 22 -3.54 7.25 -0.89
CA VAL A 22 -3.52 6.85 -2.30
C VAL A 22 -2.81 7.92 -3.10
N GLU A 23 -1.81 7.53 -3.90
CA GLU A 23 -1.04 8.43 -4.75
C GLU A 23 -1.05 7.92 -6.20
N LYS A 24 -1.53 8.75 -7.13
CA LYS A 24 -1.35 8.52 -8.56
C LYS A 24 -0.02 9.10 -9.00
N ASN A 25 0.89 8.26 -9.48
CA ASN A 25 2.24 8.64 -9.85
C ASN A 25 2.30 9.18 -11.29
N ALA A 26 3.37 9.91 -11.59
CA ALA A 26 3.59 10.48 -12.92
C ALA A 26 3.88 9.44 -14.01
N ASP A 27 4.35 8.25 -13.63
CA ASP A 27 4.59 7.13 -14.53
C ASP A 27 3.33 6.33 -14.90
N GLY A 28 2.19 6.66 -14.28
CA GLY A 28 0.92 5.99 -14.51
C GLY A 28 0.57 4.94 -13.44
N SER A 29 1.49 4.62 -12.53
CA SER A 29 1.19 3.71 -11.42
C SER A 29 0.32 4.37 -10.34
N THR A 30 -0.33 3.55 -9.52
CA THR A 30 -1.03 3.98 -8.31
C THR A 30 -0.43 3.29 -7.08
N THR A 31 -0.08 4.08 -6.06
CA THR A 31 0.49 3.59 -4.81
C THR A 31 -0.49 3.77 -3.66
N TYR A 32 -0.54 2.78 -2.78
CA TYR A 32 -1.32 2.76 -1.54
C TYR A 32 -0.36 2.60 -0.36
N LEU A 33 -0.36 3.58 0.55
CA LEU A 33 0.41 3.54 1.79
C LEU A 33 -0.57 3.46 2.95
N VAL A 34 -0.37 2.50 3.84
CA VAL A 34 -1.26 2.24 4.97
C VAL A 34 -0.46 2.31 6.27
N ASP A 35 -0.98 3.06 7.22
CA ASP A 35 -0.55 3.12 8.61
C ASP A 35 -1.69 2.55 9.47
N THR A 36 -1.46 1.38 10.05
CA THR A 36 -2.45 0.59 10.81
C THR A 36 -2.31 0.69 12.32
N ASP A 37 -1.20 1.25 12.82
CA ASP A 37 -0.98 1.44 14.25
C ASP A 37 -1.03 2.91 14.69
N GLY A 38 -1.06 3.83 13.70
CA GLY A 38 -1.19 5.26 13.88
C GLY A 38 0.11 5.93 14.34
N ASP A 39 1.27 5.30 14.15
CA ASP A 39 2.56 5.87 14.53
C ASP A 39 3.12 6.88 13.50
N GLY A 40 2.45 7.02 12.35
CA GLY A 40 2.81 7.91 11.26
C GLY A 40 3.81 7.32 10.27
N LYS A 41 4.20 6.06 10.44
CA LYS A 41 4.97 5.26 9.47
C LYS A 41 4.05 4.32 8.73
N THR A 42 4.51 3.85 7.58
CA THR A 42 3.74 2.98 6.71
C THR A 42 4.06 1.54 7.02
N ASP A 43 3.05 0.78 7.43
CA ASP A 43 3.14 -0.67 7.66
C ASP A 43 3.03 -1.45 6.35
N LEU A 44 2.23 -0.93 5.41
CA LEU A 44 1.95 -1.60 4.14
C LEU A 44 2.03 -0.63 2.95
N HIS A 45 2.82 -1.02 1.96
CA HIS A 45 3.01 -0.30 0.72
C HIS A 45 2.61 -1.19 -0.46
N ALA A 46 1.44 -0.93 -1.04
CA ALA A 46 0.95 -1.65 -2.22
C ALA A 46 1.06 -0.78 -3.48
N ILE A 47 1.37 -1.40 -4.62
CA ILE A 47 1.60 -0.74 -5.91
C ILE A 47 0.82 -1.48 -7.00
N ASP A 48 0.05 -0.72 -7.74
CA ASP A 48 -0.58 -1.08 -9.02
C ASP A 48 0.24 -0.36 -10.10
N HIS A 49 1.13 -1.08 -10.79
CA HIS A 49 2.11 -0.50 -11.72
C HIS A 49 1.46 0.02 -13.00
N ASP A 50 0.38 -0.61 -13.47
CA ASP A 50 -0.28 -0.24 -14.73
C ASP A 50 -1.66 0.43 -14.57
N SER A 51 -2.10 0.62 -13.32
CA SER A 51 -3.39 1.21 -12.95
C SER A 51 -4.61 0.44 -13.49
N ASP A 52 -4.52 -0.88 -13.61
CA ASP A 52 -5.64 -1.73 -14.03
C ASP A 52 -6.61 -2.08 -12.88
N GLY A 53 -6.24 -1.73 -11.64
CA GLY A 53 -7.01 -1.98 -10.43
C GLY A 53 -6.64 -3.28 -9.69
N VAL A 54 -5.65 -4.01 -10.17
CA VAL A 54 -5.02 -5.15 -9.50
C VAL A 54 -3.69 -4.69 -8.90
N ILE A 55 -3.38 -5.20 -7.70
CA ILE A 55 -2.11 -4.89 -7.05
C ILE A 55 -1.04 -5.84 -7.59
N ASP A 56 0.04 -5.27 -8.11
CA ASP A 56 1.19 -6.01 -8.66
C ASP A 56 2.26 -6.29 -7.62
N GLU A 57 2.40 -5.41 -6.63
CA GLU A 57 3.44 -5.52 -5.59
C GLU A 57 2.93 -5.04 -4.24
N VAL A 58 3.26 -5.78 -3.19
CA VAL A 58 3.04 -5.39 -1.80
C VAL A 58 4.35 -5.53 -1.04
N ARG A 59 4.69 -4.48 -0.28
CA ARG A 59 5.79 -4.47 0.67
C ARG A 59 5.23 -4.25 2.07
N ILE A 60 5.73 -5.02 3.03
CA ILE A 60 5.25 -5.02 4.42
C ILE A 60 6.42 -4.70 5.33
N ASP A 61 6.28 -3.67 6.16
CA ASP A 61 7.17 -3.31 7.27
C ASP A 61 6.44 -3.68 8.57
N ARG A 62 6.86 -4.76 9.23
CA ARG A 62 6.17 -5.25 10.43
C ARG A 62 6.77 -4.72 11.72
N ASP A 63 8.03 -4.28 11.69
CA ASP A 63 8.72 -3.77 12.87
C ASP A 63 8.79 -2.23 12.92
N GLY A 64 8.33 -1.57 11.85
CA GLY A 64 8.17 -0.13 11.75
C GLY A 64 9.49 0.60 11.64
N ASP A 65 10.55 -0.04 11.15
CA ASP A 65 11.88 0.57 11.00
C ASP A 65 12.04 1.40 9.70
N GLY A 66 11.03 1.36 8.83
CA GLY A 66 10.98 2.04 7.54
C GLY A 66 11.57 1.21 6.39
N VAL A 67 11.96 -0.03 6.64
CA VAL A 67 12.44 -1.00 5.66
C VAL A 67 11.42 -2.14 5.58
N ALA A 68 11.09 -2.55 4.35
CA ALA A 68 10.18 -3.67 4.17
C ALA A 68 10.85 -4.99 4.61
N ASP A 69 10.17 -5.71 5.49
CA ASP A 69 10.49 -7.09 5.89
C ASP A 69 10.17 -8.08 4.77
N ASP A 70 9.01 -7.89 4.14
CA ASP A 70 8.51 -8.75 3.08
C ASP A 70 8.20 -7.97 1.80
N ARG A 71 8.37 -8.67 0.68
CA ARG A 71 7.93 -8.24 -0.64
C ARG A 71 7.21 -9.40 -1.31
N LEU A 72 5.97 -9.16 -1.71
CA LEU A 72 5.15 -10.08 -2.50
C LEU A 72 4.87 -9.41 -3.85
N ALA A 73 4.97 -10.16 -4.94
CA ALA A 73 4.71 -9.61 -6.28
C ALA A 73 3.97 -10.61 -7.17
N ASP A 74 3.16 -10.10 -8.09
CA ASP A 74 2.61 -10.89 -9.19
C ASP A 74 3.56 -10.82 -10.38
N ASP A 75 4.56 -11.71 -10.38
CA ASP A 75 5.49 -11.82 -11.50
C ASP A 75 4.88 -12.54 -12.71
N THR A 76 3.66 -13.09 -12.58
CA THR A 76 3.01 -13.92 -13.61
C THR A 76 1.88 -13.22 -14.36
N GLY A 77 1.35 -12.13 -13.83
CA GLY A 77 0.18 -11.42 -14.33
C GLY A 77 -1.12 -12.23 -14.19
N ASP A 78 -1.19 -13.12 -13.20
CA ASP A 78 -2.39 -13.95 -12.94
C ASP A 78 -3.30 -13.37 -11.84
N GLY A 79 -2.94 -12.20 -11.30
CA GLY A 79 -3.59 -11.48 -10.22
C GLY A 79 -3.27 -12.04 -8.83
N LYS A 80 -2.30 -12.94 -8.68
CA LYS A 80 -1.87 -13.45 -7.36
C LYS A 80 -0.45 -13.01 -7.03
N LEU A 81 -0.32 -12.42 -5.86
CA LEU A 81 0.96 -12.12 -5.25
C LEU A 81 1.58 -13.42 -4.71
N SER A 82 2.88 -13.59 -4.95
CA SER A 82 3.68 -14.71 -4.43
C SER A 82 5.01 -14.27 -3.84
#